data_AF-A0A9W6JPM7-F1
#
_entry.id   AF-A0A9W6JPM7-F1
#
_cell.length_a   1.000
_cell.length_b   1.000
_cell.length_c   1.000
_cell.angle_alpha   90.00
_cell.angle_beta   90.00
_cell.angle_gamma   90.00
#
_symmetry.space_group_name_H-M   'P 1'
#
loop_
_entity.id
_entity.type
_entity.pdbx_description
1 polymer ?
#
loop_
_entity_poly.entity_id
_entity_poly.type
_entity_poly.pdbx_seq_one_letter_code
_entity_poly.pdbx_strand_id
1 'polypeptide(L)'
;MDRAAVAQAPLEADAKDRTATIVKAVVRACAFWELTNREAADLFDVPIATWSRMKAGQFQGRLDHDKITRASLIVGIFKALRLLFNGEMVGGWPKSPNAGPLFRGRTPVAAMIEGGIPAMLRTRRYLDGLRGGL
;
A
#
# COMPACT_ATOMS: atom_id res chain seq x y z
N MET A 1 41.05 12.25 8.15
CA MET A 1 40.02 11.27 8.56
C MET A 1 38.68 12.00 8.60
N ASP A 2 37.76 11.56 7.76
CA ASP A 2 36.57 12.27 7.31
C ASP A 2 35.44 12.25 8.36
N ARG A 3 35.15 13.42 8.95
CA ARG A 3 34.11 13.59 9.98
C ARG A 3 32.69 13.57 9.39
N ALA A 4 32.53 13.74 8.07
CA ALA A 4 31.22 13.72 7.41
C ALA A 4 30.67 12.29 7.21
N ALA A 5 31.56 11.31 7.02
CA ALA A 5 31.18 9.91 6.82
C ALA A 5 30.46 9.29 8.04
N VAL A 6 30.79 9.74 9.26
CA VAL A 6 30.24 9.20 10.51
C VAL A 6 28.81 9.71 10.80
N ALA A 7 28.47 10.93 10.37
CA ALA A 7 27.12 11.48 10.55
C ALA A 7 26.12 10.94 9.50
N GLN A 8 26.61 10.59 8.30
CA GLN A 8 25.78 10.08 7.22
C GLN A 8 25.35 8.61 7.42
N ALA A 9 26.21 7.78 8.02
CA ALA A 9 25.97 6.35 8.17
C ALA A 9 24.77 5.98 9.09
N PRO A 10 24.56 6.62 10.26
CA PRO A 10 23.39 6.37 11.10
C PRO A 10 22.06 6.80 10.43
N LEU A 11 22.06 7.92 9.70
CA LEU A 11 20.87 8.41 8.97
C LEU A 11 20.48 7.47 7.82
N GLU A 12 21.46 6.91 7.12
CA GLU A 12 21.24 5.91 6.08
C GLU A 12 20.74 4.57 6.63
N ALA A 13 21.22 4.15 7.81
CA ALA A 13 20.75 2.94 8.48
C ALA A 13 19.28 3.06 8.92
N ASP A 14 18.90 4.18 9.53
CA ASP A 14 17.51 4.49 9.90
C ASP A 14 16.58 4.53 8.67
N ALA A 15 17.01 5.19 7.58
CA ALA A 15 16.24 5.26 6.35
C ALA A 15 16.02 3.87 5.70
N LYS A 16 17.02 2.98 5.78
CA LYS A 16 16.92 1.59 5.31
C LYS A 16 15.96 0.78 6.17
N ASP A 17 16.03 0.88 7.49
CA ASP A 17 15.13 0.17 8.40
C ASP A 17 13.67 0.64 8.23
N ARG A 18 13.48 1.95 8.09
CA ARG A 18 12.17 2.54 7.75
C ARG A 18 11.63 2.01 6.43
N THR A 19 12.47 1.94 5.39
CA THR A 19 12.07 1.42 4.08
C THR A 19 11.66 -0.05 4.17
N ALA A 20 12.46 -0.88 4.85
CA ALA A 20 12.15 -2.30 5.05
C ALA A 20 10.82 -2.48 5.81
N THR A 21 10.57 -1.68 6.83
CA THR A 21 9.32 -1.68 7.61
C THR A 21 8.11 -1.33 6.75
N ILE A 22 8.20 -0.26 5.95
CA ILE A 22 7.11 0.18 5.06
C ILE A 22 6.82 -0.91 4.01
N VAL A 23 7.85 -1.44 3.34
CA VAL A 23 7.71 -2.48 2.33
C VAL A 23 7.05 -3.72 2.93
N LYS A 24 7.48 -4.15 4.12
CA LYS A 24 6.91 -5.30 4.83
C LYS A 24 5.42 -5.11 5.13
N ALA A 25 5.01 -3.91 5.53
CA ALA A 25 3.60 -3.60 5.77
C ALA A 25 2.77 -3.67 4.48
N VAL A 26 3.26 -3.08 3.39
CA VAL A 26 2.58 -3.11 2.07
C VAL A 26 2.45 -4.53 1.54
N VAL A 27 3.53 -5.32 1.56
CA VAL A 27 3.53 -6.72 1.12
C VAL A 27 2.50 -7.54 1.89
N ARG A 28 2.42 -7.36 3.22
CA ARG A 28 1.46 -8.07 4.06
C ARG A 28 0.02 -7.65 3.80
N ALA A 29 -0.24 -6.36 3.59
CA ALA A 29 -1.58 -5.89 3.24
C ALA A 29 -2.03 -6.47 1.89
N CYS A 30 -1.18 -6.41 0.86
CA CYS A 30 -1.47 -6.98 -0.46
C CYS A 30 -1.67 -8.50 -0.40
N ALA A 31 -0.87 -9.21 0.40
CA ALA A 31 -1.03 -10.66 0.59
C ALA A 31 -2.34 -11.01 1.32
N PHE A 32 -2.71 -10.23 2.33
CA PHE A 32 -3.96 -10.41 3.07
C PHE A 32 -5.21 -10.15 2.21
N TRP A 33 -5.10 -9.27 1.21
CA TRP A 33 -6.14 -9.05 0.20
C TRP A 33 -6.06 -10.02 -0.97
N GLU A 34 -5.18 -11.02 -0.90
CA GLU A 34 -4.99 -12.05 -1.93
C GLU A 34 -4.69 -11.46 -3.33
N LEU A 35 -3.96 -10.34 -3.36
CA LEU A 35 -3.56 -9.74 -4.63
C LEU A 35 -2.52 -10.62 -5.33
N THR A 36 -2.66 -10.75 -6.65
CA THR A 36 -1.59 -11.33 -7.47
C THR A 36 -0.34 -10.46 -7.40
N ASN A 37 0.83 -11.03 -7.69
CA ASN A 37 2.07 -10.24 -7.76
C ASN A 37 1.98 -9.08 -8.77
N ARG A 38 1.22 -9.27 -9.86
CA ARG A 38 0.99 -8.22 -10.87
C ARG A 38 0.14 -7.09 -10.29
N GLU A 39 -1.02 -7.41 -9.71
CA GLU A 39 -1.90 -6.40 -9.09
C GLU A 39 -1.18 -5.62 -7.99
N ALA A 40 -0.41 -6.30 -7.14
CA ALA A 40 0.32 -5.65 -6.06
C ALA A 40 1.47 -4.75 -6.58
N ALA A 41 2.18 -5.19 -7.64
CA ALA A 41 3.19 -4.38 -8.30
C ALA A 41 2.58 -3.13 -8.95
N ASP A 42 1.42 -3.27 -9.62
CA ASP A 42 0.72 -2.14 -10.26
C ASP A 42 0.14 -1.17 -9.21
N LEU A 43 -0.46 -1.69 -8.12
CA LEU A 43 -1.01 -0.86 -7.05
C LEU A 43 0.08 -0.02 -6.37
N PHE A 44 1.25 -0.64 -6.15
CA PHE A 44 2.41 0.02 -5.55
C PHE A 44 3.30 0.77 -6.56
N ASP A 45 2.95 0.71 -7.85
CA ASP A 45 3.62 1.40 -8.96
C ASP A 45 5.13 1.12 -9.04
N VAL A 46 5.44 -0.18 -9.09
CA VAL A 46 6.80 -0.69 -9.25
C VAL A 46 6.85 -1.78 -10.32
N PRO A 47 7.98 -1.96 -11.02
CA PRO A 47 8.18 -3.11 -11.88
C PRO A 47 8.02 -4.42 -11.11
N ILE A 48 7.49 -5.46 -11.76
CA ILE A 48 7.24 -6.77 -11.12
C ILE A 48 8.50 -7.41 -10.52
N ALA A 49 9.67 -7.16 -11.12
CA ALA A 49 10.96 -7.61 -10.58
C ALA A 49 11.31 -6.89 -9.26
N THR A 50 11.00 -5.60 -9.16
CA THR A 50 11.14 -4.83 -7.92
C THR A 50 10.18 -5.34 -6.84
N TRP A 51 8.92 -5.57 -7.21
CA TRP A 51 7.94 -6.18 -6.29
C TRP A 51 8.40 -7.55 -5.78
N SER A 52 8.97 -8.38 -6.66
CA SER A 52 9.49 -9.71 -6.28
C SER A 52 10.61 -9.61 -5.23
N ARG A 53 11.54 -8.67 -5.39
CA ARG A 53 12.59 -8.40 -4.38
C ARG A 53 12.00 -7.87 -3.07
N MET A 54 11.02 -6.97 -3.14
CA MET A 54 10.30 -6.46 -1.97
C MET A 54 9.63 -7.59 -1.19
N LYS A 55 8.91 -8.47 -1.88
CA LYS A 55 8.24 -9.64 -1.29
C LYS A 55 9.23 -10.62 -0.66
N ALA A 56 10.40 -10.80 -1.27
CA ALA A 56 11.47 -11.64 -0.74
C ALA A 56 12.26 -11.01 0.43
N GLY A 57 11.98 -9.76 0.81
CA GLY A 57 12.76 -9.04 1.82
C GLY A 57 14.16 -8.63 1.36
N GLN A 58 14.41 -8.62 0.04
CA GLN A 58 15.71 -8.36 -0.58
C GLN A 58 15.80 -6.96 -1.23
N PHE A 59 14.78 -6.12 -1.07
CA PHE A 59 14.78 -4.77 -1.60
C PHE A 59 15.69 -3.86 -0.77
N GLN A 60 16.73 -3.30 -1.42
CA GLN A 60 17.72 -2.40 -0.79
C GLN A 60 17.58 -0.93 -1.26
N GLY A 61 16.58 -0.63 -2.10
CA GLY A 61 16.35 0.71 -2.62
C GLY A 61 15.71 1.64 -1.59
N ARG A 62 15.54 2.91 -1.97
CA ARG A 62 14.77 3.89 -1.21
C ARG A 62 13.37 4.04 -1.82
N LEU A 63 12.39 4.37 -0.98
CA LEU A 63 11.08 4.78 -1.45
C LEU A 63 11.08 6.28 -1.70
N ASP A 64 10.61 6.69 -2.88
CA ASP A 64 10.32 8.08 -3.16
C ASP A 64 8.98 8.51 -2.52
N HIS A 65 8.65 9.79 -2.66
CA HIS A 65 7.45 10.36 -2.07
C HIS A 65 6.16 9.70 -2.58
N ASP A 66 6.12 9.29 -3.85
CA ASP A 66 4.97 8.60 -4.44
C ASP A 66 4.75 7.24 -3.75
N LYS A 67 5.80 6.44 -3.62
CA LYS A 67 5.76 5.13 -2.95
C LYS A 67 5.41 5.25 -1.47
N ILE A 68 5.91 6.27 -0.78
CA ILE A 68 5.52 6.56 0.62
C ILE A 68 4.03 6.91 0.71
N THR A 69 3.52 7.69 -0.25
CA THR A 69 2.10 8.07 -0.32
C THR A 69 1.23 6.83 -0.56
N ARG A 70 1.57 6.00 -1.56
CA ARG A 70 0.88 4.74 -1.85
C ARG A 70 0.90 3.79 -0.65
N ALA A 71 2.05 3.64 0.02
CA ALA A 71 2.16 2.81 1.22
C ALA A 71 1.23 3.31 2.34
N SER A 72 1.22 4.62 2.59
CA SER A 72 0.36 5.23 3.60
C SER A 72 -1.13 5.00 3.29
N LEU A 73 -1.52 5.10 2.01
CA LEU A 73 -2.89 4.83 1.57
C LEU A 73 -3.26 3.35 1.72
N ILE A 74 -2.39 2.42 1.35
CA ILE A 74 -2.61 0.97 1.51
C ILE A 74 -2.82 0.62 2.99
N VAL A 75 -1.91 1.06 3.87
CA VAL A 75 -2.01 0.82 5.32
C VAL A 75 -3.25 1.48 5.90
N GLY A 76 -3.57 2.70 5.47
CA GLY A 76 -4.80 3.38 5.83
C GLY A 76 -6.02 2.56 5.44
N ILE A 77 -6.17 2.19 4.17
CA ILE A 77 -7.31 1.40 3.69
C ILE A 77 -7.44 0.09 4.48
N PHE A 78 -6.34 -0.62 4.70
CA PHE A 78 -6.32 -1.83 5.54
C PHE A 78 -6.89 -1.57 6.94
N LYS A 79 -6.43 -0.50 7.61
CA LYS A 79 -6.96 -0.12 8.93
C LYS A 79 -8.45 0.20 8.88
N ALA A 80 -8.93 0.93 7.87
CA ALA A 80 -10.36 1.25 7.76
C ALA A 80 -11.21 -0.01 7.57
N LEU A 81 -10.77 -0.94 6.72
CA LEU A 81 -11.49 -2.20 6.51
C LEU A 81 -11.59 -3.03 7.79
N ARG A 82 -10.53 -3.08 8.61
CA ARG A 82 -10.55 -3.75 9.92
C ARG A 82 -11.51 -3.12 10.93
N LEU A 83 -11.83 -1.84 10.78
CA LEU A 83 -12.78 -1.15 11.65
C LEU A 83 -14.23 -1.28 11.16
N LEU A 84 -14.42 -1.37 9.84
CA LEU A 84 -15.74 -1.47 9.21
C LEU A 84 -16.30 -2.90 9.19
N PHE A 85 -15.43 -3.88 8.96
CA PHE A 85 -15.84 -5.24 8.69
C PHE A 85 -15.32 -6.21 9.76
N ASN A 86 -16.04 -7.32 9.90
CA ASN A 86 -15.61 -8.51 10.62
C ASN A 86 -15.44 -9.67 9.62
N GLY A 87 -14.76 -10.74 10.06
CA GLY A 87 -14.61 -11.96 9.26
C GLY A 87 -13.92 -11.77 7.92
N GLU A 88 -14.35 -12.53 6.92
CA GLU A 88 -13.71 -12.63 5.60
C GLU A 88 -13.71 -11.31 4.82
N MET A 89 -14.71 -10.45 5.04
CA MET A 89 -14.85 -9.20 4.28
C MET A 89 -13.72 -8.20 4.55
N VAL A 90 -13.02 -8.32 5.68
CA VAL A 90 -11.82 -7.51 5.97
C VAL A 90 -10.74 -7.70 4.90
N GLY A 91 -10.56 -8.94 4.44
CA GLY A 91 -9.60 -9.31 3.40
C GLY A 91 -10.19 -9.30 1.99
N GLY A 92 -11.46 -9.71 1.86
CA GLY A 92 -12.11 -9.90 0.56
C GLY A 92 -12.59 -8.61 -0.11
N TRP A 93 -12.95 -7.57 0.66
CA TRP A 93 -13.58 -6.38 0.10
C TRP A 93 -12.82 -5.71 -1.06
N PRO A 94 -11.47 -5.58 -1.04
CA PRO A 94 -10.73 -5.01 -2.16
C PRO A 94 -10.86 -5.77 -3.49
N LYS A 95 -11.18 -7.07 -3.42
CA LYS A 95 -11.34 -7.97 -4.58
C LYS A 95 -12.81 -8.25 -4.92
N SER A 96 -13.74 -7.87 -4.05
CA SER A 96 -15.19 -7.98 -4.32
C SER A 96 -15.65 -6.89 -5.28
N PRO A 97 -16.43 -7.22 -6.34
CA PRO A 97 -17.10 -6.22 -7.15
C PRO A 97 -17.91 -5.26 -6.28
N ASN A 98 -17.78 -3.95 -6.53
CA ASN A 98 -18.45 -2.94 -5.72
C ASN A 98 -19.34 -2.05 -6.61
N ALA A 99 -20.65 -2.12 -6.39
CA ALA A 99 -21.64 -1.34 -7.13
C ALA A 99 -21.71 0.14 -6.69
N GLY A 100 -20.94 0.53 -5.68
CA GLY A 100 -20.86 1.90 -5.20
C GLY A 100 -20.41 2.88 -6.31
N PRO A 101 -20.84 4.14 -6.26
CA PRO A 101 -20.62 5.12 -7.33
C PRO A 101 -19.15 5.32 -7.71
N LEU A 102 -18.24 5.13 -6.75
CA LEU A 102 -16.80 5.26 -6.95
C LEU A 102 -16.21 4.14 -7.82
N PHE A 103 -16.76 2.92 -7.71
CA PHE A 103 -16.17 1.72 -8.30
C PHE A 103 -16.88 1.27 -9.58
N ARG A 104 -18.15 1.68 -9.77
CA ARG A 104 -18.95 1.43 -10.99
C ARG A 104 -18.99 -0.06 -11.36
N GLY A 105 -19.17 -0.93 -10.36
CA GLY A 105 -19.22 -2.38 -10.52
C GLY A 105 -17.85 -3.07 -10.59
N ARG A 106 -16.74 -2.33 -10.65
CA ARG A 106 -15.38 -2.90 -10.58
C ARG A 106 -15.01 -3.24 -9.14
N THR A 107 -13.95 -4.03 -9.00
CA THR A 107 -13.32 -4.23 -7.68
C THR A 107 -12.61 -2.95 -7.25
N PRO A 108 -12.57 -2.64 -5.93
CA PRO A 108 -11.83 -1.49 -5.43
C PRO A 108 -10.36 -1.50 -5.82
N VAL A 109 -9.69 -2.66 -5.84
CA VAL A 109 -8.28 -2.73 -6.24
C VAL A 109 -8.07 -2.37 -7.71
N ALA A 110 -8.94 -2.82 -8.61
CA ALA A 110 -8.85 -2.47 -10.03
C ALA A 110 -9.02 -0.97 -10.25
N ALA A 111 -9.99 -0.35 -9.56
CA ALA A 111 -10.19 1.09 -9.62
C ALA A 111 -8.99 1.89 -9.06
N MET A 112 -8.34 1.39 -8.00
CA MET A 112 -7.14 2.00 -7.43
C MET A 112 -5.92 1.87 -8.35
N ILE A 113 -5.74 0.71 -8.99
CA ILE A 113 -4.65 0.48 -9.94
C ILE A 113 -4.80 1.43 -11.14
N GLU A 114 -5.98 1.48 -11.76
CA GLU A 114 -6.22 2.32 -12.94
C GLU A 114 -6.12 3.81 -12.63
N GLY A 115 -6.65 4.25 -11.49
CA GLY A 115 -6.71 5.67 -11.14
C GLY A 115 -5.58 6.17 -10.25
N GLY A 116 -4.60 5.32 -9.93
CA GLY A 116 -3.44 5.63 -9.09
C GLY A 116 -3.77 6.25 -7.73
N ILE A 117 -2.85 7.09 -7.23
CA ILE A 117 -3.00 7.80 -5.96
C ILE A 117 -4.35 8.55 -5.83
N PRO A 118 -4.84 9.30 -6.85
CA PRO A 118 -6.15 9.95 -6.76
C PRO A 118 -7.31 8.99 -6.46
N ALA A 119 -7.32 7.80 -7.07
CA ALA A 119 -8.35 6.79 -6.81
C ALA A 119 -8.17 6.11 -5.43
N MET A 120 -6.92 5.87 -5.01
CA MET A 120 -6.63 5.37 -3.66
C MET A 120 -7.09 6.35 -2.57
N LEU A 121 -6.88 7.65 -2.77
CA LEU A 121 -7.38 8.70 -1.88
C LEU A 121 -8.91 8.72 -1.81
N ARG A 122 -9.59 8.63 -2.95
CA ARG A 122 -11.06 8.54 -2.97
C ARG A 122 -11.57 7.27 -2.27
N THR A 123 -10.88 6.16 -2.46
CA THR A 123 -11.21 4.87 -1.80
C THR A 123 -11.07 4.99 -0.27
N ARG A 124 -9.97 5.59 0.20
CA ARG A 124 -9.78 5.86 1.63
C ARG A 124 -10.89 6.74 2.19
N ARG A 125 -11.23 7.85 1.52
CA ARG A 125 -12.33 8.73 1.92
C ARG A 125 -13.69 8.05 1.90
N TYR A 126 -13.95 7.20 0.92
CA TYR A 126 -15.17 6.41 0.85
C TYR A 126 -15.33 5.51 2.09
N LEU A 127 -14.27 4.81 2.49
CA LEU A 127 -14.27 3.99 3.71
C LEU A 127 -14.40 4.86 4.99
N ASP A 128 -13.76 6.03 5.01
CA ASP A 128 -13.92 6.99 6.11
C ASP A 128 -15.36 7.51 6.25
N GLY A 129 -16.09 7.68 5.15
CA GLY A 129 -17.51 8.04 5.17
C GLY A 129 -18.40 6.93 5.72
N LEU A 130 -18.13 5.67 5.36
CA LEU A 130 -18.89 4.50 5.85
C LEU A 130 -18.78 4.30 7.36
N ARG A 131 -17.67 4.71 8.00
CA ARG A 131 -17.51 4.62 9.46
C ARG A 131 -18.19 5.76 10.23
N GLY A 132 -19.04 6.54 9.58
CA GLY A 132 -19.76 7.68 10.16
C GLY A 132 -18.97 8.99 10.14
N GLY A 133 -17.95 9.13 9.28
CA GLY A 133 -17.08 10.31 9.26
C GLY A 133 -17.37 11.30 8.13
N LEU A 134 -17.93 12.45 8.50
CA LEU A 134 -17.37 13.76 8.16
C LEU A 134 -16.97 14.45 9.47
#